data_AF-A0A835M5V8-F1
#
_entry.id   AF-A0A835M5V8-F1
#
_cell.length_a   1.000
_cell.length_b   1.000
_cell.length_c   1.000
_cell.angle_alpha   90.00
_cell.angle_beta   90.00
_cell.angle_gamma   90.00
#
_symmetry.space_group_name_H-M   'P 1'
#
loop_
_entity.id
_entity.type
_entity.pdbx_description
1 polymer ?
#
loop_
_entity_poly.entity_id
_entity_poly.type
_entity_poly.pdbx_seq_one_letter_code
_entity_poly.pdbx_strand_id
1 'polypeptide(L)'
;MKEGFFNPLFPLASDYMLSSRRATFSCNGKLYTPKDLRKFAISQADYVLGKNPLKMSFLVSYGRKYPKHVHHVGASIPANANTGCDGFHWLNTANA
;
A
#
# COMPACT_ATOMS: atom_id res chain seq x y z
N MET A 1 9.11 -1.17 -7.29
CA MET A 1 7.97 -1.09 -6.34
C MET A 1 7.93 -2.38 -5.55
N LYS A 2 8.58 -2.43 -4.38
CA LYS A 2 8.41 -3.54 -3.44
C LYS A 2 7.68 -2.97 -2.24
N GLU A 3 6.49 -3.52 -2.00
CA GLU A 3 5.71 -3.48 -0.77
C GLU A 3 5.11 -2.14 -0.34
N GLY A 4 4.04 -1.73 -1.04
CA GLY A 4 3.05 -0.76 -0.55
C GLY A 4 1.69 -1.40 -0.27
N PHE A 5 1.63 -2.71 -0.03
CA PHE A 5 0.37 -3.40 0.24
C PHE A 5 -0.11 -3.02 1.65
N PHE A 6 -1.27 -2.38 1.72
CA PHE A 6 -1.99 -2.22 2.97
C PHE A 6 -2.14 -3.61 3.61
N ASN A 7 -1.58 -3.80 4.80
CA ASN A 7 -1.61 -5.08 5.49
C ASN A 7 -2.89 -5.17 6.34
N PRO A 8 -3.91 -5.96 5.92
CA PRO A 8 -5.17 -6.07 6.65
C PRO A 8 -5.04 -6.89 7.94
N LEU A 9 -3.86 -7.47 8.22
CA LEU A 9 -3.66 -8.32 9.39
C LEU A 9 -3.77 -7.54 10.70
N PHE A 10 -3.36 -6.27 10.75
CA PHE A 10 -3.44 -5.45 11.97
C PHE A 10 -4.87 -5.14 12.43
N PRO A 11 -5.79 -4.64 11.56
CA PRO A 11 -7.18 -4.46 11.97
C PRO A 11 -7.86 -5.79 12.27
N LEU A 12 -7.60 -6.84 11.48
CA LEU A 12 -8.13 -8.18 11.75
C LEU A 12 -7.66 -8.73 13.11
N ALA A 13 -6.38 -8.56 13.45
CA ALA A 13 -5.83 -8.98 14.73
C ALA A 13 -6.44 -8.19 15.90
N SER A 14 -6.69 -6.88 15.73
CA SER A 14 -7.44 -6.08 16.69
C SER A 14 -8.83 -6.66 16.94
N ASP A 15 -9.58 -6.97 15.88
CA ASP A 15 -10.93 -7.51 15.99
C ASP A 15 -10.93 -8.91 16.64
N TYR A 16 -9.96 -9.76 16.30
CA TYR A 16 -9.77 -11.06 16.94
C TYR A 16 -9.43 -10.95 18.44
N MET A 17 -8.61 -9.99 18.85
CA MET A 17 -8.32 -9.77 20.27
C MET A 17 -9.57 -9.36 21.06
N LEU A 18 -10.40 -8.50 20.48
CA LEU A 18 -11.66 -8.08 21.08
C LEU A 18 -12.65 -9.25 21.20
N SER A 19 -12.80 -10.06 20.15
CA SER A 19 -13.72 -11.21 20.16
C SER A 19 -13.25 -12.33 21.10
N SER A 20 -11.94 -12.55 21.22
CA SER A 20 -11.33 -13.54 22.12
C SER A 20 -11.12 -13.05 23.56
N ARG A 21 -11.59 -11.83 23.90
CA ARG A 21 -11.42 -11.19 25.22
C ARG A 21 -9.95 -11.10 25.68
N ARG A 22 -9.02 -10.94 24.74
CA ARG A 22 -7.60 -10.69 25.03
C ARG A 22 -7.34 -9.19 25.13
N ALA A 23 -7.01 -8.71 26.33
CA ALA A 23 -6.73 -7.30 26.58
C ALA A 23 -5.43 -6.81 25.89
N THR A 24 -4.40 -7.66 25.87
CA THR A 24 -3.08 -7.33 25.31
C THR A 24 -2.38 -8.58 24.77
N PHE A 25 -1.40 -8.40 23.88
CA PHE A 25 -0.39 -9.42 23.57
C PHE A 25 1.03 -8.85 23.74
N SER A 26 2.00 -9.73 24.01
CA SER A 26 3.41 -9.34 24.19
C SER A 26 4.22 -9.64 22.93
N CYS A 27 5.03 -8.68 22.50
CA CYS A 27 6.02 -8.86 21.44
C CYS A 27 7.33 -8.20 21.87
N ASN A 28 8.42 -8.98 21.97
CA ASN A 28 9.73 -8.52 22.45
C ASN A 28 9.66 -7.75 23.79
N GLY A 29 8.86 -8.24 24.74
CA GLY A 29 8.70 -7.63 26.06
C GLY A 29 7.83 -6.37 26.09
N LYS A 30 7.29 -5.92 24.95
CA LYS A 30 6.31 -4.82 24.88
C LYS A 30 4.89 -5.36 24.77
N LEU A 31 3.99 -4.77 25.53
CA LEU A 31 2.56 -5.07 25.47
C LEU A 31 1.86 -4.15 24.47
N TYR A 32 0.94 -4.73 23.69
CA TYR A 32 0.15 -4.00 22.70
C TYR A 32 -1.34 -4.31 22.91
N THR A 33 -2.16 -3.26 22.84
CA THR A 33 -3.62 -3.35 22.90
C THR A 33 -4.22 -3.47 21.49
N PRO A 34 -5.50 -3.90 21.35
CA PRO A 34 -6.21 -3.84 20.07
C PRO A 34 -6.19 -2.43 19.45
N LYS A 35 -6.29 -1.40 20.29
CA LYS A 35 -6.23 0.00 19.86
C LYS A 35 -4.88 0.35 19.23
N ASP A 36 -3.78 -0.21 19.72
CA ASP A 36 -2.45 0.04 19.17
C ASP A 36 -2.30 -0.61 17.78
N LEU A 37 -2.82 -1.83 17.61
CA LEU A 37 -2.86 -2.48 16.29
C LEU A 37 -3.69 -1.68 15.28
N ARG A 38 -4.85 -1.18 15.70
CA ARG A 38 -5.70 -0.36 14.82
C ARG A 38 -5.07 0.98 14.47
N LYS A 39 -4.40 1.64 15.43
CA LYS A 39 -3.62 2.86 15.18
C LYS A 39 -2.47 2.60 14.19
N PHE A 40 -1.77 1.48 14.33
CA PHE A 40 -0.71 1.11 13.41
C PHE A 40 -1.25 0.86 12.00
N ALA A 41 -2.38 0.16 11.87
CA ALA A 41 -3.05 -0.03 10.58
C ALA A 41 -3.39 1.31 9.89
N ILE A 42 -3.93 2.26 10.65
CA ILE A 42 -4.24 3.61 10.17
C ILE A 42 -2.96 4.33 9.73
N SER A 43 -1.86 4.21 10.48
CA SER A 43 -0.60 4.87 10.11
C SER A 43 -0.03 4.34 8.79
N GLN A 44 -0.21 3.05 8.49
CA GLN A 44 0.18 2.47 7.20
C GLN A 44 -0.69 3.00 6.06
N ALA A 45 -2.01 3.11 6.27
CA ALA A 45 -2.91 3.70 5.27
C ALA A 45 -2.55 5.17 5.01
N ASP A 46 -2.37 5.95 6.08
CA ASP A 46 -1.92 7.35 6.02
C ASP A 46 -0.60 7.49 5.24
N TYR A 47 0.36 6.59 5.48
CA TYR A 47 1.65 6.60 4.79
C TYR A 47 1.48 6.41 3.28
N VAL A 48 0.70 5.40 2.86
CA VAL A 48 0.41 5.13 1.44
C VAL A 48 -0.33 6.31 0.79
N LEU A 49 -1.19 7.00 1.54
CA LEU A 49 -2.00 8.10 1.01
C LEU A 49 -1.31 9.47 1.01
N GLY A 50 -0.13 9.61 1.62
CA GLY A 50 0.68 10.82 1.50
C GLY A 50 1.41 11.29 2.75
N LYS A 51 1.18 10.69 3.91
CA LYS A 51 1.97 10.95 5.13
C LYS A 51 3.30 10.18 5.09
N ASN A 52 4.07 10.42 4.04
CA ASN A 52 5.40 9.86 3.81
C ASN A 52 6.40 10.99 3.48
N PRO A 53 7.72 10.74 3.55
CA PRO A 53 8.74 11.76 3.29
C PRO A 53 8.64 12.43 1.91
N LEU A 54 8.08 11.72 0.92
CA LEU A 54 7.90 12.23 -0.45
C LEU A 54 6.65 13.12 -0.60
N LYS A 55 5.81 13.18 0.44
CA LYS A 55 4.51 13.88 0.48
C LYS A 55 3.66 13.56 -0.75
N MET A 56 3.62 12.28 -1.14
CA MET A 56 2.93 11.81 -2.34
C MET A 56 2.03 10.62 -2.03
N SER A 57 0.86 10.57 -2.64
CA SER A 57 0.07 9.35 -2.62
C SER A 57 0.71 8.30 -3.51
N PHE A 58 0.78 7.06 -3.05
CA PHE A 58 1.09 5.91 -3.87
C PHE A 58 -0.16 5.30 -4.53
N LEU A 59 -1.35 5.77 -4.15
CA LEU A 59 -2.58 5.48 -4.86
C LEU A 59 -2.69 6.41 -6.08
N VAL A 60 -2.77 5.81 -7.27
CA VAL A 60 -2.87 6.56 -8.54
C VAL A 60 -4.16 7.40 -8.54
N SER A 61 -4.05 8.65 -9.00
CA SER A 61 -5.15 9.62 -9.07
C SER A 61 -5.75 10.05 -7.72
N TYR A 62 -5.03 9.83 -6.62
CA TYR A 62 -5.40 10.34 -5.30
C TYR A 62 -4.46 11.43 -4.80
N GLY A 63 -5.02 12.49 -4.20
CA GLY A 63 -4.25 13.59 -3.63
C GLY A 63 -3.62 14.52 -4.69
N ARG A 64 -2.81 15.49 -4.22
CA ARG A 64 -2.20 16.52 -5.08
C ARG A 64 -0.96 16.05 -5.85
N LYS A 65 -0.30 15.00 -5.36
CA LYS A 65 0.94 14.44 -5.91
C LYS A 65 0.86 12.92 -5.85
N TYR A 66 0.91 12.27 -7.00
CA TYR A 66 0.84 10.81 -7.16
C TYR A 66 1.72 10.38 -8.35
N PRO A 67 2.11 9.10 -8.48
CA PRO A 67 2.94 8.65 -9.59
C PRO A 67 2.15 8.74 -10.91
N LYS A 68 2.71 9.48 -11.89
CA LYS A 68 2.14 9.65 -13.24
C LYS A 68 2.62 8.59 -14.22
N HIS A 69 3.72 7.95 -13.87
CA HIS A 69 4.49 7.00 -14.65
C HIS A 69 4.63 5.76 -13.77
N VAL A 70 3.57 4.95 -13.80
CA VAL A 70 3.49 3.73 -13.00
C VAL A 70 3.87 2.59 -13.91
N HIS A 71 4.93 1.87 -13.53
CA HIS A 71 5.25 0.62 -14.16
C HIS A 71 4.19 -0.44 -13.84
N HIS A 72 3.13 -0.42 -14.64
CA HIS A 72 2.01 -1.35 -14.64
C HIS A 72 1.76 -1.68 -16.11
N VAL A 73 1.68 -2.96 -16.46
CA VAL A 73 1.72 -3.40 -17.88
C VAL A 73 0.71 -2.65 -18.74
N GLY A 74 -0.53 -2.47 -18.27
CA GLY A 74 -1.56 -1.71 -19.01
C GLY A 74 -1.44 -0.17 -18.95
N ALA A 75 -0.57 0.39 -18.11
CA ALA A 75 -0.38 1.85 -17.99
C ALA A 75 0.77 2.37 -18.88
N SER A 76 1.79 1.56 -19.12
CA SER A 76 2.99 1.94 -19.88
C SER A 76 2.86 1.75 -21.40
N ILE A 77 1.79 1.08 -21.83
CA ILE A 77 1.49 0.76 -23.22
C ILE A 77 0.76 1.95 -23.90
N PRO A 78 1.21 2.42 -25.08
CA PRO A 78 0.46 3.39 -25.86
C PRO A 78 -0.92 2.87 -26.27
N ALA A 79 -1.94 3.73 -26.22
CA ALA A 79 -3.34 3.34 -26.51
C ALA A 79 -3.57 2.76 -27.91
N ASN A 80 -2.68 3.05 -28.87
CA ASN A 80 -2.72 2.57 -30.25
C ASN A 80 -1.69 1.47 -30.54
N ALA A 81 -1.01 0.93 -29.52
CA ALA A 81 -0.02 -0.11 -29.72
C ALA A 81 -0.69 -1.48 -29.90
N ASN A 82 -0.25 -2.25 -30.90
CA ASN A 82 -0.62 -3.65 -31.03
C ASN A 82 0.20 -4.46 -30.02
N THR A 83 -0.41 -4.78 -28.88
CA THR A 83 0.27 -5.49 -27.80
C THR A 83 0.02 -6.98 -27.94
N GLY A 84 0.98 -7.68 -28.56
CA GLY A 84 1.07 -9.13 -28.42
C GLY A 84 1.51 -9.53 -27.01
N CYS A 85 2.05 -10.73 -26.85
CA CYS A 85 2.60 -11.19 -25.57
C CYS A 85 3.90 -10.49 -25.14
N ASP A 86 4.39 -9.51 -25.92
CA ASP A 86 5.65 -8.80 -25.69
C ASP A 86 5.44 -7.43 -25.00
N GLY A 87 4.79 -7.45 -23.84
CA GLY A 87 4.53 -6.23 -23.06
C GLY A 87 5.80 -5.61 -22.44
N PHE A 88 6.86 -6.40 -22.28
CA PHE A 88 8.12 -5.97 -21.66
C PHE A 88 8.89 -4.95 -22.51
N HIS A 89 8.62 -4.87 -23.81
CA HIS A 89 9.16 -3.81 -24.67
C HIS A 89 8.88 -2.40 -24.12
N TRP A 90 7.76 -2.21 -23.41
CA TRP A 90 7.36 -0.91 -22.88
C TRP A 90 7.93 -0.57 -21.51
N LEU A 91 8.63 -1.51 -20.84
CA LEU A 91 9.19 -1.37 -19.48
C LEU A 91 10.05 -0.11 -19.28
N ASN A 92 10.85 0.26 -20.28
CA ASN A 92 11.80 1.39 -20.21
C ASN A 92 11.42 2.56 -21.13
N THR A 93 10.18 2.62 -21.62
CA THR A 93 9.75 3.69 -22.52
C THR A 93 9.28 4.92 -21.76
N ALA A 94 9.24 6.08 -22.41
CA ALA A 94 8.84 7.35 -21.77
C ALA A 94 7.39 7.35 -21.25
N ASN A 95 6.59 6.35 -21.63
CA ASN A 95 5.21 6.17 -21.17
C ASN A 95 5.13 5.27 -19.92
N ALA A 96 6.24 4.62 -19.52
CA ALA A 96 6.34 3.80 -18.32
C ALA A 96 6.46 4.63 -17.05
#